data_AF-A0A937NHS5-F1
#
_entry.id   AF-A0A937NHS5-F1
#
_cell.length_a   1.000
_cell.length_b   1.000
_cell.length_c   1.000
_cell.angle_alpha   90.00
_cell.angle_beta   90.00
_cell.angle_gamma   90.00
#
_symmetry.space_group_name_H-M   'P 1'
#
loop_
_entity.id
_entity.type
_entity.pdbx_description
1 polymer ?
#
loop_
_entity_poly.entity_id
_entity_poly.type
_entity_poly.pdbx_seq_one_letter_code
_entity_poly.pdbx_strand_id
1 'polypeptide(L)' 'MNREDVVAIMCLCGKTIAVEVIGGQYQNTYDGECECGRKWSLEELTEVLEELS' A
#
# COMPACT_ATOMS: atom_id res chain seq x y z
N MET A 1 7.56 -8.14 -17.09
CA MET A 1 6.82 -7.16 -16.27
C MET A 1 5.73 -7.92 -15.54
N ASN A 2 5.99 -8.30 -14.29
CA ASN A 2 4.97 -8.86 -13.41
C ASN A 2 3.96 -7.75 -13.11
N ARG A 3 2.67 -8.07 -13.09
CA ARG A 3 1.55 -7.12 -12.99
C ARG A 3 0.99 -7.07 -11.56
N GLU A 4 1.84 -7.14 -10.54
CA GLU A 4 1.40 -7.37 -9.15
C GLU A 4 1.73 -6.23 -8.18
N ASP A 5 2.32 -5.12 -8.64
CA ASP A 5 2.81 -4.04 -7.78
C ASP A 5 1.83 -2.87 -7.58
N VAL A 6 0.53 -3.07 -7.89
CA VAL A 6 -0.52 -2.04 -7.78
C VAL A 6 -1.64 -2.53 -6.89
N VAL A 7 -1.90 -1.81 -5.79
CA VAL A 7 -2.97 -2.11 -4.83
C VAL A 7 -4.05 -1.03 -4.92
N ALA A 8 -5.32 -1.45 -4.96
CA ALA A 8 -6.44 -0.51 -4.92
C ALA A 8 -6.92 -0.32 -3.47
N ILE A 9 -6.87 0.91 -2.96
CA ILE A 9 -7.29 1.28 -1.61
C ILE A 9 -8.49 2.23 -1.70
N MET A 10 -9.50 2.03 -0.87
CA MET A 10 -10.61 2.98 -0.76
C MET A 10 -10.24 4.10 0.22
N CYS A 11 -10.16 5.33 -0.29
CA CYS A 11 -9.96 6.49 0.55
C CYS A 11 -11.23 6.78 1.37
N LEU A 12 -11.07 7.39 2.54
CA LEU A 12 -12.18 7.84 3.41
C LEU A 12 -13.11 8.88 2.74
N CYS A 13 -12.69 9.50 1.64
CA CYS A 13 -13.57 10.34 0.82
C CYS A 13 -14.52 9.54 -0.09
N GLY A 14 -14.42 8.20 -0.08
CA GLY A 14 -15.22 7.28 -0.91
C GLY A 14 -14.63 6.98 -2.29
N LYS A 15 -13.49 7.59 -2.66
CA LYS A 15 -12.81 7.31 -3.92
C LYS A 15 -11.78 6.19 -3.78
N THR A 16 -11.70 5.33 -4.78
CA THR A 16 -10.62 4.33 -4.89
C THR A 16 -9.37 4.97 -5.47
N ILE A 17 -8.23 4.68 -4.87
CA ILE A 17 -6.91 5.06 -5.35
C ILE A 17 -6.10 3.82 -5.68
N ALA A 18 -5.31 3.90 -6.75
CA ALA A 18 -4.27 2.92 -7.03
C ALA A 18 -2.99 3.43 -6.35
N VAL A 19 -2.43 2.63 -5.45
CA VAL A 19 -1.10 2.86 -4.89
C VAL A 19 -0.13 1.90 -5.56
N GLU A 20 1.04 2.40 -5.92
CA GLU A 20 2.08 1.61 -6.58
C GLU A 20 3.18 1.30 -5.58
N VAL A 21 3.84 0.15 -5.72
CA VAL A 21 5.00 -0.19 -4.88
C VAL A 21 6.19 0.69 -5.27
N ILE A 22 6.72 1.39 -4.28
CA ILE A 22 7.89 2.25 -4.32
C ILE A 22 8.94 1.55 -3.44
N GLY A 23 9.40 0.39 -3.90
CA GLY A 23 10.07 -0.56 -3.03
C GLY A 23 11.14 -1.38 -3.74
N GLY A 24 12.37 -1.30 -3.26
CA GLY A 24 13.45 -2.21 -3.67
C GLY A 24 13.32 -3.58 -3.01
N GLN A 25 14.32 -4.44 -3.23
CA GLN A 25 14.38 -5.88 -2.91
C GLN A 25 14.08 -6.30 -1.44
N TYR A 26 13.82 -5.36 -0.52
CA TYR A 26 13.61 -5.60 0.92
C TYR A 26 12.54 -4.72 1.59
N GLN A 27 11.86 -3.83 0.86
CA GLN A 27 10.79 -2.99 1.43
C GLN A 27 9.70 -2.76 0.40
N ASN A 28 8.51 -3.28 0.65
CA ASN A 28 7.32 -3.03 -0.18
C ASN A 28 6.55 -1.85 0.44
N THR A 29 7.03 -0.63 0.19
CA THR A 29 6.29 0.58 0.56
C THR A 29 5.38 0.96 -0.60
N TYR A 30 4.08 1.09 -0.38
CA TYR A 30 3.14 1.58 -1.38
C TYR A 30 2.86 3.05 -1.14
N ASP A 31 2.94 3.89 -2.17
CA ASP A 31 2.56 5.30 -2.08
C ASP A 31 1.47 5.66 -3.08
N GLY A 32 0.63 6.61 -2.70
CA GLY A 32 -0.25 7.29 -3.62
C GLY A 32 -1.00 8.46 -3.00
N GLU A 33 -1.42 9.39 -3.85
CA GLU A 33 -2.21 10.55 -3.44
C GLU A 33 -3.64 10.41 -3.96
N CYS A 34 -4.61 10.59 -3.06
CA CYS A 34 -6.01 10.69 -3.45
C CYS A 34 -6.31 12.11 -3.92
N GLU A 35 -7.15 12.25 -4.94
CA GLU A 35 -7.64 13.54 -5.47
C GLU A 35 -8.28 14.46 -4.41
N CYS A 36 -8.67 13.93 -3.25
CA CYS A 36 -9.13 14.75 -2.12
C CYS A 36 -8.00 15.46 -1.37
N GLY A 37 -6.74 15.28 -1.77
CA GLY A 37 -5.54 15.84 -1.15
C GLY A 37 -4.95 15.00 -0.01
N ARG A 38 -5.44 13.78 0.22
CA ARG A 38 -4.90 12.86 1.23
C ARG A 38 -3.82 11.97 0.63
N LYS A 39 -2.67 11.91 1.30
CA LYS A 39 -1.56 11.02 0.95
C LYS A 39 -1.70 9.69 1.68
N TRP A 40 -1.41 8.61 0.98
CA TRP A 40 -1.44 7.24 1.48
C TRP A 40 -0.05 6.65 1.36
N SER A 41 0.43 6.10 2.46
CA SER A 41 1.65 5.31 2.51
C SER A 41 1.32 4.02 3.25
N LEU A 42 1.37 2.89 2.54
CA LEU A 42 1.22 1.58 3.13
C LEU A 42 2.61 0.97 3.25
N GLU A 43 3.12 0.86 4.46
CA GLU A 43 4.27 0.01 4.71
C GLU A 43 3.72 -1.41 4.90
N GLU A 44 4.21 -2.37 4.11
CA GLU A 44 3.87 -3.78 4.31
C GLU A 44 4.25 -4.17 5.75
N LEU A 45 3.26 -4.23 6.63
CA LEU A 45 3.43 -4.78 7.97
C LEU A 45 3.64 -6.28 7.74
N THR A 46 4.89 -6.72 7.65
CA THR A 46 5.21 -8.14 7.71
C THR A 46 4.47 -8.68 8.93
N GLU A 47 3.53 -9.60 8.71
CA GLU A 47 2.85 -10.30 9.78
C GLU A 47 3.91 -10.93 10.67
N VAL A 48 4.30 -10.25 11.75
CA VAL A 48 4.80 -10.92 12.94
C VAL A 48 3.54 -11.47 13.61
N LEU A 49 2.94 -12.48 12.98
CA LEU A 49 2.23 -13.51 13.72
C LEU A 49 3.30 -14.32 14.45
N GLU A 50 3.93 -13.72 15.46
CA GLU A 50 4.53 -14.51 16.52
C GLU A 50 3.39 -15.34 17.10
N GLU A 51 3.50 -16.64 16.90
CA GLU A 51 2.64 -17.66 17.46
C GLU A 51 2.44 -17.37 18.95
N LEU A 52 1.25 -16.89 19.32
CA LEU A 52 0.78 -16.98 20.69
C LEU A 52 0.48 -18.46 20.97
N SER A 53 1.55 -19.19 21.29
CA SER A 53 1.56 -20.49 21.96
C SER A 53 0.85 -20.44 23.30
#